data_AF-A0A816D0V3-F1
#
_entry.id   AF-A0A816D0V3-F1
#
_cell.length_a   1.000
_cell.length_b   1.000
_cell.length_c   1.000
_cell.angle_alpha   90.00
_cell.angle_beta   90.00
_cell.angle_gamma   90.00
#
_symmetry.space_group_name_H-M   'P 1'
#
loop_
_entity.id
_entity.type
_entity.pdbx_description
1 polymer ?
#
loop_
_entity_poly.entity_id
_entity_poly.type
_entity_poly.pdbx_seq_one_letter_code
_entity_poly.pdbx_strand_id
1 'polypeptide(L)'
;MTNTNKLNKVLWTNITHLKLSNKEGSSVRFLLDKSPFDENDDDDSDNKNLMKNTEYVIIGRILPNSNIFKESSFQIEMKLTSNYPFEPPEVRFLTPIYHPNVDKNGKFCHPLLTKTTRWKHGTTLIDVVKAVVEHIDNPDIDYAVNINIGREYMENRAEFNRKCLEMVQRYKLPPN
;
A
#
# COMPACT_ATOMS: atom_id res chain seq x y z
N MET A 1 28.30 3.16 15.62
CA MET A 1 26.99 2.60 15.21
C MET A 1 26.75 2.97 13.76
N THR A 2 26.71 2.00 12.85
CA THR A 2 26.51 2.22 11.41
C THR A 2 25.11 2.77 11.14
N ASN A 3 25.00 3.68 10.17
CA ASN A 3 23.75 4.37 9.76
C ASN A 3 22.59 3.39 9.50
N THR A 4 22.97 2.20 9.05
CA THR A 4 22.19 0.98 8.85
C THR A 4 21.33 0.54 10.04
N ASN A 5 21.90 0.47 11.26
CA ASN A 5 21.17 -0.02 12.43
C ASN A 5 20.10 0.97 12.90
N LYS A 6 20.25 2.25 12.55
CA LYS A 6 19.20 3.27 12.78
C LYS A 6 18.07 3.16 11.76
N LEU A 7 18.40 2.95 10.47
CA LEU A 7 17.39 2.81 9.41
C LEU A 7 16.51 1.58 9.65
N ASN A 8 17.10 0.43 10.00
CA ASN A 8 16.40 -0.81 10.32
C ASN A 8 15.48 -0.66 11.56
N LYS A 9 15.94 0.04 12.59
CA LYS A 9 15.14 0.29 13.81
C LYS A 9 13.97 1.25 13.55
N VAL A 10 14.16 2.28 12.71
CA VAL A 10 13.10 3.24 12.34
C VAL A 10 12.07 2.60 11.42
N LEU A 11 12.50 1.83 10.40
CA LEU A 11 11.60 1.05 9.55
C LEU A 11 10.79 0.05 10.37
N TRP A 12 11.43 -0.70 11.27
CA TRP A 12 10.72 -1.63 12.13
C TRP A 12 9.74 -0.91 13.06
N THR A 13 10.14 0.17 13.73
CA THR A 13 9.22 0.97 14.55
C THR A 13 8.01 1.44 13.74
N ASN A 14 8.21 1.87 12.49
CA ASN A 14 7.11 2.28 11.61
C ASN A 14 6.20 1.11 11.19
N ILE A 15 6.75 -0.08 10.95
CA ILE A 15 5.99 -1.30 10.62
C ILE A 15 5.23 -1.84 11.85
N THR A 16 5.81 -1.78 13.04
CA THR A 16 5.11 -2.18 14.28
C THR A 16 4.01 -1.18 14.63
N HIS A 17 4.18 0.10 14.35
CA HIS A 17 3.12 1.10 14.50
C HIS A 17 1.98 0.92 13.47
N LEU A 18 2.24 0.35 12.29
CA LEU A 18 1.18 -0.08 11.36
C LEU A 18 0.26 -1.15 11.96
N LYS A 19 0.79 -2.07 12.81
CA LYS A 19 -0.03 -3.02 13.57
C LYS A 19 -0.96 -2.33 14.59
N LEU A 20 -0.65 -1.09 14.99
CA LEU A 20 -1.28 -0.38 16.10
C LEU A 20 -2.21 0.76 15.66
N SER A 21 -2.30 1.12 14.37
CA SER A 21 -3.22 2.17 13.92
C SER A 21 -4.69 1.71 13.82
N ASN A 22 -5.05 0.61 14.48
CA ASN A 22 -6.41 0.31 14.95
C ASN A 22 -6.87 1.39 15.97
N LYS A 23 -6.91 2.66 15.56
CA LYS A 23 -7.69 3.66 16.30
C LYS A 23 -9.15 3.28 16.16
N GLU A 24 -9.86 3.18 17.28
CA GLU A 24 -11.32 3.12 17.28
C GLU A 24 -11.88 4.23 16.38
N GLY A 25 -12.72 3.85 15.41
CA GLY A 25 -13.29 4.77 14.41
C GLY A 25 -12.53 4.89 13.08
N SER A 26 -11.40 4.21 12.89
CA SER A 26 -10.75 4.18 11.56
C SER A 26 -11.48 3.24 10.61
N SER A 27 -11.90 3.78 9.46
CA SER A 27 -12.65 3.04 8.43
C SER A 27 -11.85 1.98 7.68
N VAL A 28 -10.57 1.74 7.97
CA VAL A 28 -9.81 0.72 7.24
C VAL A 28 -8.74 0.12 8.16
N ARG A 29 -8.54 -1.20 8.10
CA ARG A 29 -7.47 -1.92 8.82
C ARG A 29 -6.39 -2.41 7.86
N PHE A 30 -5.12 -2.30 8.27
CA PHE A 30 -3.99 -2.90 7.56
C PHE A 30 -3.42 -4.08 8.37
N LEU A 31 -3.34 -5.25 7.75
CA LEU A 31 -2.77 -6.46 8.35
C LEU A 31 -1.48 -6.84 7.63
N LEU A 32 -0.39 -7.04 8.35
CA LEU A 32 0.89 -7.44 7.76
C LEU A 32 0.93 -8.96 7.57
N ASP A 33 1.09 -9.43 6.33
CA ASP A 33 1.11 -10.85 5.99
C ASP A 33 2.52 -11.45 6.08
N LYS A 34 3.57 -10.67 5.74
CA LYS A 34 4.97 -11.12 5.78
C LYS A 34 5.89 -10.05 6.38
N SER A 35 6.76 -10.49 7.30
CA SER A 35 7.89 -9.68 7.78
C SER A 35 8.97 -9.65 6.70
N PRO A 36 9.55 -8.48 6.36
CA PRO A 36 10.72 -8.41 5.49
C PRO A 36 12.02 -8.86 6.18
N PHE A 37 11.97 -9.23 7.46
CA PHE A 37 13.09 -9.74 8.23
C PHE A 37 12.72 -11.10 8.78
N ASP A 38 13.44 -12.14 8.37
CA ASP A 38 13.34 -13.48 8.95
C ASP A 38 13.92 -13.41 10.37
N GLU A 39 13.25 -14.01 11.35
CA GLU A 39 13.71 -14.02 12.75
C GLU A 39 14.98 -14.86 12.97
N ASN A 40 15.57 -15.41 11.90
CA ASN A 40 16.70 -16.33 11.94
C ASN A 40 18.03 -15.76 11.39
N ASP A 41 18.09 -14.48 10.97
CA ASP A 41 19.35 -13.84 10.55
C ASP A 41 20.14 -13.32 11.76
N ASP A 42 20.40 -14.21 12.73
CA ASP A 42 21.41 -14.01 13.75
C ASP A 42 22.74 -14.56 13.20
N ASP A 43 23.73 -13.67 13.11
CA ASP A 43 25.16 -13.97 12.98
C ASP A 43 25.72 -14.23 11.56
N ASP A 44 25.99 -13.15 10.81
CA ASP A 44 27.19 -13.16 9.97
C ASP A 44 27.84 -11.76 9.85
N SER A 45 28.95 -11.61 10.56
CA SER A 45 29.70 -10.35 10.72
C SER A 45 30.42 -9.87 9.45
N ASP A 46 30.42 -10.66 8.38
CA ASP A 46 31.10 -10.33 7.12
C ASP A 46 30.22 -9.58 6.10
N ASN A 47 28.95 -9.35 6.43
CA ASN A 47 27.97 -8.87 5.46
C ASN A 47 27.76 -7.34 5.39
N LYS A 48 28.80 -6.54 5.67
CA LYS A 48 28.72 -5.07 5.56
C LYS A 48 28.56 -4.56 4.12
N ASN A 49 28.79 -5.41 3.10
CA ASN A 49 28.71 -5.05 1.69
C ASN A 49 27.46 -5.55 0.96
N LEU A 50 26.62 -6.41 1.55
CA LEU A 50 25.45 -6.97 0.87
C LEU A 50 24.23 -6.04 0.86
N MET A 51 24.27 -4.97 1.67
CA MET A 51 23.15 -4.03 1.81
C MET A 51 22.94 -3.06 0.65
N LYS A 52 23.73 -3.14 -0.42
CA LYS A 52 23.59 -2.22 -1.56
C LYS A 52 22.50 -2.62 -2.56
N ASN A 53 21.92 -3.82 -2.49
CA ASN A 53 21.05 -4.32 -3.56
C ASN A 53 19.78 -5.06 -3.13
N THR A 54 19.44 -5.11 -1.84
CA THR A 54 18.25 -5.86 -1.41
C THR A 54 17.01 -4.97 -1.44
N GLU A 55 16.12 -5.25 -2.38
CA GLU A 55 14.76 -4.69 -2.40
C GLU A 55 13.94 -5.39 -1.30
N TYR A 56 13.24 -4.62 -0.47
CA TYR A 56 12.36 -5.19 0.55
C TYR A 56 10.92 -5.20 0.06
N VAL A 57 10.23 -6.31 0.27
CA VAL A 57 8.82 -6.47 -0.10
C VAL A 57 7.99 -6.62 1.16
N ILE A 58 7.03 -5.72 1.32
CA ILE A 58 6.07 -5.74 2.42
C ILE A 58 4.71 -6.13 1.83
N ILE A 59 4.14 -7.23 2.30
CA ILE A 59 2.82 -7.67 1.89
C ILE A 59 1.86 -7.47 3.06
N GLY A 60 0.71 -6.88 2.78
CA GLY A 60 -0.36 -6.79 3.75
C GLY A 60 -1.73 -6.67 3.12
N ARG A 61 -2.75 -6.57 3.95
CA ARG A 61 -4.15 -6.56 3.53
C ARG A 61 -4.87 -5.33 4.06
N ILE A 62 -5.59 -4.69 3.17
CA ILE A 62 -6.47 -3.55 3.43
C ILE A 62 -7.89 -4.08 3.60
N LEU A 63 -8.54 -3.76 4.71
CA LEU A 63 -9.94 -4.10 4.98
C LEU A 63 -10.77 -2.82 5.02
N PRO A 64 -11.43 -2.43 3.91
CA PRO A 64 -12.24 -1.22 3.87
C PRO A 64 -13.52 -1.38 4.70
N ASN A 65 -13.94 -0.30 5.35
CA ASN A 65 -15.20 -0.20 6.10
C ASN A 65 -16.28 0.56 5.30
N SER A 66 -16.10 0.71 3.99
CA SER A 66 -17.13 1.32 3.15
C SER A 66 -18.26 0.36 2.85
N ASN A 67 -19.40 0.93 2.47
CA ASN A 67 -20.59 0.15 2.11
C ASN A 67 -20.37 -0.71 0.85
N ILE A 68 -19.51 -0.27 -0.08
CA ILE A 68 -19.26 -0.98 -1.35
C ILE A 68 -18.31 -2.15 -1.13
N PHE A 69 -17.24 -1.94 -0.37
CA PHE A 69 -16.19 -2.94 -0.13
C PHE A 69 -16.38 -3.68 1.20
N LYS A 70 -17.58 -3.63 1.77
CA LYS A 70 -17.89 -4.25 3.05
C LYS A 70 -17.58 -5.75 2.99
N GLU A 71 -16.91 -6.26 4.02
CA GLU A 71 -16.49 -7.68 4.12
C GLU A 71 -15.56 -8.16 2.99
N SER A 72 -14.93 -7.23 2.28
CA SER A 72 -13.86 -7.53 1.34
C SER A 72 -12.50 -7.20 1.95
N SER A 73 -11.45 -7.77 1.39
CA SER A 73 -10.08 -7.36 1.69
C SER A 73 -9.24 -7.37 0.43
N PHE A 74 -8.33 -6.41 0.34
CA PHE A 74 -7.43 -6.22 -0.78
C PHE A 74 -6.01 -6.43 -0.30
N GLN A 75 -5.34 -7.45 -0.82
CA GLN A 75 -3.93 -7.66 -0.57
C GLN A 75 -3.12 -6.66 -1.41
N ILE A 76 -2.19 -5.98 -0.76
CA ILE A 76 -1.28 -5.02 -1.35
C ILE A 76 0.17 -5.42 -1.09
N GLU A 77 1.02 -5.05 -2.02
CA GLU A 77 2.46 -5.20 -1.98
C GLU A 77 3.07 -3.80 -2.00
N MET A 78 3.95 -3.51 -1.03
CA MET A 78 4.80 -2.32 -1.04
C MET A 78 6.24 -2.76 -1.23
N LYS A 79 6.84 -2.36 -2.34
CA LYS A 79 8.22 -2.66 -2.69
C LYS A 79 9.10 -1.44 -2.39
N LEU A 80 10.05 -1.61 -1.48
CA LEU A 80 11.09 -0.64 -1.17
C LEU A 80 12.25 -0.89 -2.11
N THR A 81 12.49 0.03 -3.05
CA THR A 81 13.61 -0.05 -3.98
C THR A 81 14.94 0.17 -3.25
N SER A 82 16.06 -0.16 -3.90
CA SER A 82 17.40 0.11 -3.38
C SER A 82 17.66 1.59 -3.07
N ASN A 83 16.84 2.50 -3.61
CA ASN A 83 16.95 3.95 -3.42
C ASN A 83 16.05 4.49 -2.31
N TYR A 84 15.24 3.67 -1.64
CA TYR A 84 14.46 4.11 -0.49
C TYR A 84 15.40 4.56 0.66
N PRO A 85 15.13 5.67 1.39
CA PRO A 85 13.94 6.53 1.34
C PRO A 85 14.06 7.76 0.41
N PHE A 86 15.08 7.82 -0.44
CA PHE A 86 15.24 8.92 -1.42
C PHE A 86 14.21 8.81 -2.56
N GLU A 87 13.73 7.60 -2.84
CA GLU A 87 12.60 7.33 -3.72
C GLU A 87 11.41 6.74 -2.94
N PRO A 88 10.16 7.00 -3.38
CA PRO A 88 8.98 6.38 -2.78
C PRO A 88 8.98 4.86 -2.99
N PRO A 89 8.27 4.11 -2.13
CA PRO A 89 7.99 2.70 -2.42
C PRO A 89 7.08 2.58 -3.65
N GLU A 90 7.16 1.45 -4.34
CA GLU A 90 6.11 1.06 -5.30
C GLU A 90 4.99 0.37 -4.56
N VAL A 91 3.74 0.71 -4.88
CA VAL A 91 2.55 0.10 -4.26
C VAL A 91 1.73 -0.59 -5.34
N ARG A 92 1.38 -1.86 -5.09
CA ARG A 92 0.61 -2.68 -6.03
C ARG A 92 -0.50 -3.44 -5.30
N PHE A 93 -1.71 -3.40 -5.85
CA PHE A 93 -2.80 -4.29 -5.49
C PHE A 93 -2.54 -5.67 -6.08
N LEU A 94 -2.38 -6.67 -5.23
CA LEU A 94 -2.31 -8.08 -5.61
C LEU A 94 -3.71 -8.64 -5.85
N THR A 95 -4.70 -8.17 -5.09
CA THR A 95 -6.11 -8.44 -5.33
C THR A 95 -6.64 -7.52 -6.44
N PRO A 96 -7.24 -8.03 -7.53
CA PRO A 96 -7.80 -7.20 -8.58
C PRO A 96 -8.86 -6.22 -8.06
N ILE A 97 -8.77 -4.96 -8.48
CA ILE A 97 -9.70 -3.89 -8.08
C ILE A 97 -10.08 -3.04 -9.30
N TYR A 98 -11.36 -2.67 -9.40
CA TYR A 98 -11.85 -1.72 -10.41
C TYR A 98 -11.75 -0.30 -9.85
N HIS A 99 -10.67 0.42 -10.19
CA HIS A 99 -10.36 1.68 -9.54
C HIS A 99 -9.74 2.71 -10.50
N PRO A 100 -10.12 4.00 -10.45
CA PRO A 100 -9.55 5.05 -11.31
C PRO A 100 -8.03 5.21 -11.18
N ASN A 101 -7.49 5.08 -9.97
CA ASN A 101 -6.06 5.26 -9.66
C ASN A 101 -5.21 3.97 -9.65
N VAL A 102 -5.75 2.83 -10.11
CA VAL A 102 -5.01 1.56 -10.13
C VAL A 102 -4.86 1.06 -11.56
N ASP A 103 -3.65 0.89 -12.06
CA ASP A 103 -3.43 0.45 -13.44
C ASP A 103 -3.78 -1.04 -13.67
N LYS A 104 -3.68 -1.49 -14.91
CA LYS A 104 -3.96 -2.88 -15.31
C LYS A 104 -3.09 -3.96 -14.64
N ASN A 105 -1.92 -3.56 -14.11
CA ASN A 105 -0.99 -4.43 -13.40
C ASN A 105 -1.20 -4.36 -11.87
N GLY A 106 -2.19 -3.59 -11.41
CA GLY A 106 -2.47 -3.34 -10.01
C GLY A 106 -1.66 -2.20 -9.40
N LYS A 107 -0.83 -1.47 -10.16
CA LYS A 107 -0.01 -0.38 -9.61
C LYS A 107 -0.90 0.78 -9.16
N PHE A 108 -0.76 1.17 -7.89
CA PHE A 108 -1.46 2.33 -7.34
C PHE A 108 -0.69 3.61 -7.70
N CYS A 109 -1.37 4.50 -8.42
CA CYS A 109 -0.82 5.75 -8.89
C CYS A 109 -1.43 6.89 -8.09
N HIS A 110 -0.61 7.51 -7.24
CA HIS A 110 -1.02 8.60 -6.37
C HIS A 110 0.10 9.64 -6.29
N PRO A 111 -0.22 10.95 -6.21
CA PRO A 111 0.78 12.01 -6.21
C PRO A 111 1.86 11.82 -5.14
N LEU A 112 1.51 11.32 -3.94
CA LEU A 112 2.46 11.00 -2.87
C LEU A 112 3.62 10.10 -3.33
N LEU A 113 3.37 9.20 -4.28
CA LEU A 113 4.34 8.23 -4.80
C LEU A 113 5.11 8.77 -6.02
N THR A 114 5.03 10.08 -6.29
CA THR A 114 5.76 10.73 -7.38
C THR A 114 7.06 11.33 -6.87
N LYS A 115 8.18 10.74 -7.32
CA LYS A 115 9.56 11.14 -6.95
C LYS A 115 9.83 12.63 -7.12
N THR A 116 9.36 13.23 -8.22
CA THR A 116 9.77 14.57 -8.64
C THR A 116 8.99 15.71 -8.00
N THR A 117 7.77 15.47 -7.52
CA THR A 117 6.84 16.56 -7.17
C THR A 117 6.35 16.54 -5.72
N ARG A 118 6.29 15.37 -5.08
CA ARG A 118 5.56 15.23 -3.80
C ARG A 118 6.23 14.32 -2.78
N TRP A 119 7.08 13.37 -3.18
CA TRP A 119 7.79 12.53 -2.22
C TRP A 119 8.76 13.35 -1.38
N LYS A 120 8.68 13.22 -0.06
CA LYS A 120 9.58 13.89 0.90
C LYS A 120 10.26 12.82 1.74
N HIS A 121 11.54 12.99 2.06
CA HIS A 121 12.29 12.05 2.90
C HIS A 121 11.66 11.79 4.28
N GLY A 122 10.81 12.70 4.77
CA GLY A 122 10.05 12.54 6.01
C GLY A 122 8.73 11.78 5.86
N THR A 123 8.31 11.43 4.63
CA THR A 123 7.10 10.64 4.37
C THR A 123 7.33 9.18 4.78
N THR A 124 6.43 8.67 5.61
CA THR A 124 6.56 7.31 6.17
C THR A 124 5.73 6.29 5.39
N LEU A 125 6.00 4.99 5.59
CA LEU A 125 5.14 3.93 5.06
C LEU A 125 3.72 3.98 5.64
N ILE A 126 3.55 4.53 6.85
CA ILE A 126 2.23 4.78 7.43
C ILE A 126 1.47 5.82 6.60
N ASP A 127 2.15 6.88 6.15
CA ASP A 127 1.51 7.89 5.30
C ASP A 127 1.13 7.32 3.92
N VAL A 128 1.95 6.40 3.39
CA VAL A 128 1.63 5.65 2.16
C VAL A 128 0.39 4.77 2.36
N VAL A 129 0.35 3.96 3.42
CA VAL A 129 -0.81 3.11 3.72
C VAL A 129 -2.06 3.96 3.94
N LYS A 130 -1.97 5.07 4.67
CA LYS A 130 -3.09 6.01 4.85
C LYS A 130 -3.61 6.55 3.52
N ALA A 131 -2.71 6.93 2.61
CA ALA A 131 -3.11 7.41 1.29
C ALA A 131 -3.87 6.33 0.50
N VAL A 132 -3.40 5.08 0.50
CA VAL A 132 -4.09 3.94 -0.13
C VAL A 132 -5.48 3.74 0.49
N VAL A 133 -5.54 3.72 1.82
CA VAL A 133 -6.75 3.58 2.64
C VAL A 133 -7.79 4.65 2.34
N GLU A 134 -7.38 5.91 2.25
CA GLU A 134 -8.27 7.05 2.02
C GLU A 134 -8.84 7.04 0.59
N HIS A 135 -8.00 6.68 -0.38
CA HIS A 135 -8.32 6.78 -1.79
C HIS A 135 -9.07 5.57 -2.34
N ILE A 136 -9.10 4.44 -1.64
CA ILE A 136 -9.81 3.24 -2.12
C ILE A 136 -11.31 3.50 -2.29
N ASP A 137 -11.88 4.34 -1.43
CA ASP A 137 -13.30 4.75 -1.47
C ASP A 137 -13.50 6.12 -2.13
N ASN A 138 -12.46 6.95 -2.11
CA ASN A 138 -12.45 8.30 -2.64
C ASN A 138 -11.33 8.46 -3.70
N PRO A 139 -11.49 7.89 -4.90
CA PRO A 139 -10.53 8.04 -5.97
C PRO A 139 -10.21 9.51 -6.26
N ASP A 140 -8.92 9.79 -6.50
CA ASP A 140 -8.46 11.11 -6.93
C ASP A 140 -8.58 11.19 -8.45
N ILE A 141 -9.66 11.81 -8.92
CA ILE A 141 -10.01 11.85 -10.35
C ILE A 141 -9.02 12.67 -11.18
N ASP A 142 -8.39 13.68 -10.58
CA ASP A 142 -7.39 14.51 -11.25
C ASP A 142 -6.12 13.72 -11.60
N TYR A 143 -5.87 12.62 -10.88
CA TYR A 143 -4.73 11.72 -11.09
C TYR A 143 -5.19 10.30 -11.49
N ALA A 144 -6.39 10.17 -12.07
CA ALA A 144 -6.88 8.89 -12.56
C ALA A 144 -6.02 8.37 -13.72
N VAL A 145 -5.50 7.16 -13.58
CA VAL A 145 -4.80 6.45 -14.67
C VAL A 145 -5.77 5.75 -15.60
N ASN A 146 -6.94 5.34 -15.09
CA ASN A 146 -8.04 4.84 -15.89
C ASN A 146 -9.10 5.93 -16.08
N ILE A 147 -8.91 6.79 -17.08
CA ILE A 147 -9.80 7.92 -17.38
C ILE A 147 -11.25 7.47 -17.56
N ASN A 148 -11.48 6.30 -18.20
CA ASN A 148 -12.83 5.76 -18.39
C ASN A 148 -13.51 5.39 -17.06
N ILE A 149 -12.77 4.77 -16.14
CA ILE A 149 -13.29 4.43 -14.81
C ILE A 149 -13.52 5.72 -14.00
N GLY A 150 -12.62 6.69 -14.09
CA GLY A 150 -12.77 7.99 -13.44
C GLY A 150 -13.98 8.78 -13.96
N ARG A 151 -14.23 8.77 -15.26
CA ARG A 151 -15.43 9.36 -15.85
C ARG A 151 -16.70 8.64 -15.40
N GLU A 152 -16.71 7.31 -15.40
CA GLU A 152 -17.84 6.52 -14.91
C GLU A 152 -18.13 6.79 -13.43
N TYR A 153 -17.10 6.95 -12.61
CA TYR A 153 -17.22 7.35 -11.21
C TYR A 153 -17.95 8.71 -11.05
N MET A 154 -17.67 9.67 -11.94
CA MET A 154 -18.26 11.02 -11.90
C MET A 154 -19.67 11.07 -12.52
N GLU A 155 -19.89 10.40 -13.65
CA GLU A 155 -21.11 10.51 -14.45
C GLU A 155 -22.15 9.44 -14.10
N ASN A 156 -21.73 8.25 -13.66
CA ASN A 156 -22.62 7.13 -13.37
C ASN A 156 -22.14 6.33 -12.14
N ARG A 157 -22.30 6.94 -10.97
CA ARG A 157 -21.86 6.33 -9.71
C ARG A 157 -22.53 4.99 -9.41
N ALA A 158 -23.77 4.77 -9.87
CA ALA A 158 -24.47 3.50 -9.69
C ALA A 158 -23.80 2.35 -10.45
N GLU A 159 -23.45 2.57 -11.71
CA GLU A 159 -22.76 1.55 -12.53
C GLU A 159 -21.33 1.30 -12.04
N PHE A 160 -20.61 2.36 -11.64
CA PHE A 160 -19.30 2.23 -11.00
C PHE A 160 -19.38 1.33 -9.77
N ASN A 161 -20.33 1.61 -8.86
CA ASN A 161 -20.52 0.83 -7.64
C ASN A 161 -20.89 -0.64 -7.97
N ARG A 162 -21.74 -0.87 -8.99
CA ARG A 162 -22.12 -2.23 -9.44
C ARG A 162 -20.89 -3.04 -9.88
N LYS A 163 -20.00 -2.44 -10.69
CA LYS A 163 -18.77 -3.11 -11.17
C LYS A 163 -17.77 -3.35 -10.04
N CYS A 164 -17.63 -2.41 -9.10
CA CYS A 164 -16.83 -2.61 -7.90
C CYS A 164 -17.32 -3.81 -7.09
N LEU A 165 -18.63 -3.93 -6.88
CA LEU A 165 -19.24 -5.07 -6.20
C LEU A 165 -19.02 -6.38 -6.96
N GLU A 166 -19.15 -6.38 -8.28
CA GLU A 166 -18.89 -7.55 -9.11
C GLU A 166 -17.44 -8.04 -8.96
N MET A 167 -16.47 -7.12 -8.90
CA MET A 167 -15.06 -7.45 -8.66
C MET A 167 -14.85 -8.04 -7.26
N VAL A 168 -15.44 -7.42 -6.23
CA VAL A 168 -15.38 -7.92 -4.86
C VAL A 168 -15.95 -9.33 -4.76
N GLN A 169 -17.08 -9.60 -5.39
CA GLN A 169 -17.71 -10.93 -5.38
C GLN A 169 -16.84 -11.97 -6.09
N ARG A 170 -16.21 -11.58 -7.20
CA ARG A 170 -15.36 -12.49 -8.00
C ARG A 170 -14.04 -12.83 -7.30
N TYR A 171 -13.43 -11.86 -6.64
CA TYR A 171 -12.09 -11.99 -6.03
C TYR A 171 -12.13 -11.92 -4.51
N LYS A 172 -13.28 -12.27 -3.90
CA LYS A 172 -13.50 -12.17 -2.46
C LYS A 172 -12.43 -12.97 -1.72
N LEU A 173 -11.51 -12.27 -1.08
CA LEU A 173 -10.70 -12.87 -0.03
C LEU A 173 -11.54 -12.86 1.25
N PRO A 174 -11.70 -13.99 1.96
CA PRO A 174 -12.46 -14.02 3.20
C PRO A 174 -11.88 -12.99 4.18
N PRO A 175 -12.74 -12.24 4.91
CA PRO A 175 -12.27 -11.51 6.08
C PRO A 175 -11.78 -12.58 7.07
N ASN A 176 -10.50 -12.51 7.42
CA ASN A 176 -9.74 -13.48 8.21
C ASN A 176 -10.53 -14.30 9.22
#